data_AF-A0A0F9JFC0-F1
#
_entry.id   AF-A0A0F9JFC0-F1
#
_cell.length_a   1.000
_cell.length_b   1.000
_cell.length_c   1.000
_cell.angle_alpha   90.00
_cell.angle_beta   90.00
_cell.angle_gamma   90.00
#
_symmetry.space_group_name_H-M   'P 1'
#
loop_
_entity.id
_entity.type
_entity.pdbx_description
1 polymer ?
#
loop_
_entity_poly.entity_id
_entity_poly.type
_entity_poly.pdbx_seq_one_letter_code
_entity_poly.pdbx_strand_id
1 'polypeptide(L)'
;MADYITLSELKDWGDFDGTNDDEMLGTVISGAIKAIDNYCGRTFTYDEATVRSFSRYGIVRDNVDGRLLLFDEDLASEALVISDSPTVIYLPENNTPYYGMYLVEGSWTYPTVTVSGYWAYSETPPDDIKVGCLKLADWMFEQKNTNEGVGVMITPEGQVLLPSGLPDFIVTILNPYRKARVA
;
A
#
# COMPACT_ATOMS: atom_id res chain seq x y z
N MET A 1 7.62 4.64 -6.23
CA MET A 1 6.77 3.62 -5.60
C MET A 1 7.73 2.85 -4.74
N ALA A 2 7.52 2.88 -3.44
CA ALA A 2 8.47 2.31 -2.51
C ALA A 2 8.50 0.79 -2.66
N ASP A 3 9.70 0.26 -2.87
CA ASP A 3 9.92 -1.16 -3.05
C ASP A 3 9.85 -1.87 -1.69
N TYR A 4 9.11 -2.98 -1.63
CA TYR A 4 8.97 -3.75 -0.39
C TYR A 4 10.18 -4.63 -0.12
N ILE A 5 10.82 -5.04 -1.22
CA ILE A 5 11.96 -5.93 -1.28
C ILE A 5 12.90 -5.42 -2.36
N THR A 6 14.18 -5.66 -2.19
CA THR A 6 15.21 -5.30 -3.16
C THR A 6 15.44 -6.43 -4.15
N LEU A 7 15.98 -6.09 -5.32
CA LEU A 7 16.38 -7.06 -6.33
C LEU A 7 17.46 -8.02 -5.80
N SER A 8 18.36 -7.55 -4.91
CA SER A 8 19.36 -8.41 -4.27
C SER A 8 18.71 -9.46 -3.37
N GLU A 9 17.73 -9.07 -2.55
CA GLU A 9 17.03 -10.02 -1.67
C GLU A 9 16.28 -11.10 -2.45
N LEU A 10 15.68 -10.74 -3.61
CA LEU A 10 15.04 -11.73 -4.48
C LEU A 10 16.06 -12.66 -5.15
N LYS A 11 17.24 -12.14 -5.53
CA LYS A 11 18.33 -12.97 -6.07
C LYS A 11 18.85 -13.97 -5.05
N ASP A 12 19.10 -13.50 -3.84
CA ASP A 12 19.56 -14.33 -2.73
C ASP A 12 18.51 -15.40 -2.36
N TRP A 13 17.22 -15.07 -2.50
CA TRP A 13 16.11 -16.00 -2.26
C TRP A 13 15.98 -17.09 -3.35
N GLY A 14 16.00 -16.68 -4.62
CA GLY A 14 15.75 -17.56 -5.77
C GLY A 14 16.99 -18.21 -6.37
N ASP A 15 18.16 -18.03 -5.75
CA ASP A 15 19.46 -18.53 -6.22
C ASP A 15 19.77 -18.10 -7.67
N PHE A 16 19.47 -16.84 -7.98
CA PHE A 16 19.66 -16.26 -9.32
C PHE A 16 21.08 -15.72 -9.48
N ASP A 17 21.87 -16.35 -10.35
CA ASP A 17 23.21 -15.90 -10.68
C ASP A 17 23.27 -14.98 -11.91
N GLY A 18 23.96 -13.85 -11.78
CA GLY A 18 24.25 -12.93 -12.89
C GLY A 18 23.29 -11.74 -13.01
N THR A 19 23.29 -11.08 -14.17
CA THR A 19 22.55 -9.82 -14.42
C THR A 19 21.54 -9.91 -15.57
N ASN A 20 21.40 -11.07 -16.20
CA ASN A 20 20.59 -11.22 -17.41
C ASN A 20 19.10 -11.09 -17.15
N ASP A 21 18.65 -11.46 -15.94
CA ASP A 21 17.24 -11.47 -15.56
C ASP A 21 16.84 -10.24 -14.71
N ASP A 22 17.75 -9.29 -14.46
CA ASP A 22 17.55 -8.18 -13.51
C ASP A 22 16.36 -7.30 -13.88
N GLU A 23 16.21 -6.98 -15.17
CA GLU A 23 15.09 -6.18 -15.67
C GLU A 23 13.75 -6.93 -15.47
N MET A 24 13.76 -8.24 -15.67
CA MET A 24 12.58 -9.07 -15.48
C MET A 24 12.24 -9.21 -13.99
N LEU A 25 13.23 -9.48 -13.14
CA LEU A 25 13.06 -9.56 -11.69
C LEU A 25 12.50 -8.25 -11.14
N GLY A 26 13.01 -7.09 -11.58
CA GLY A 26 12.45 -5.79 -11.22
C GLY A 26 10.99 -5.60 -11.65
N THR A 27 10.63 -6.09 -12.84
CA THR A 27 9.23 -6.06 -13.33
C THR A 27 8.32 -6.94 -12.47
N VAL A 28 8.80 -8.12 -12.09
CA VAL A 28 8.04 -9.08 -11.27
C VAL A 28 7.87 -8.56 -9.84
N ILE A 29 8.90 -7.95 -9.24
CA ILE A 29 8.80 -7.26 -7.94
C ILE A 29 7.72 -6.18 -8.01
N SER A 30 7.77 -5.31 -9.02
CA SER A 30 6.76 -4.26 -9.21
C SER A 30 5.34 -4.81 -9.35
N GLY A 31 5.19 -5.95 -10.03
CA GLY A 31 3.92 -6.66 -10.16
C GLY A 31 3.42 -7.26 -8.84
N ALA A 32 4.31 -7.88 -8.08
CA ALA A 32 4.01 -8.48 -6.78
C ALA A 32 3.57 -7.42 -5.76
N ILE A 33 4.26 -6.28 -5.71
CA ILE A 33 3.89 -5.17 -4.82
C ILE A 33 2.48 -4.67 -5.16
N LYS A 34 2.20 -4.36 -6.44
CA LYS A 34 0.86 -3.93 -6.86
C LYS A 34 -0.22 -4.98 -6.55
N ALA A 35 0.09 -6.26 -6.67
CA ALA A 35 -0.84 -7.34 -6.33
C ALA A 35 -1.17 -7.35 -4.82
N ILE A 36 -0.15 -7.19 -3.97
CA ILE A 36 -0.32 -7.08 -2.51
C ILE A 36 -1.14 -5.84 -2.15
N ASP A 37 -0.84 -4.70 -2.76
CA ASP A 37 -1.53 -3.43 -2.46
C ASP A 37 -3.00 -3.48 -2.84
N ASN A 38 -3.30 -4.04 -4.02
CA ASN A 38 -4.67 -4.25 -4.47
C ASN A 38 -5.42 -5.25 -3.57
N TYR A 39 -4.74 -6.29 -3.09
CA TYR A 39 -5.33 -7.31 -2.22
C TYR A 39 -5.64 -6.74 -0.82
N CYS A 40 -4.70 -6.02 -0.22
CA CYS A 40 -4.81 -5.45 1.11
C CYS A 40 -5.62 -4.14 1.12
N GLY A 41 -5.68 -3.45 -0.02
CA GLY A 41 -6.24 -2.10 -0.15
C GLY A 41 -5.41 -1.04 0.58
N ARG A 42 -4.10 -1.26 0.70
CA ARG A 42 -3.14 -0.46 1.47
C ARG A 42 -1.76 -0.50 0.82
N THR A 43 -1.02 0.58 0.98
CA THR A 43 0.41 0.66 0.66
C THR A 43 1.23 0.48 1.94
N PHE A 44 2.30 -0.31 1.92
CA PHE A 44 3.04 -0.70 3.14
C PHE A 44 4.29 0.13 3.42
N THR A 45 4.82 0.85 2.44
CA THR A 45 5.93 1.79 2.62
C THR A 45 5.81 2.99 1.67
N TYR A 46 6.58 4.04 1.96
CA TYR A 46 6.59 5.31 1.25
C TYR A 46 8.02 5.69 0.86
N ASP A 47 8.17 6.41 -0.25
CA ASP A 47 9.47 6.96 -0.67
C ASP A 47 9.72 8.34 -0.03
N GLU A 48 8.68 9.18 -0.03
CA GLU A 48 8.75 10.56 0.44
C GLU A 48 7.41 11.01 1.03
N ALA A 49 7.44 12.11 1.77
CA ALA A 49 6.22 12.74 2.27
C ALA A 49 5.46 13.38 1.11
N THR A 50 4.15 13.15 1.05
CA THR A 50 3.29 13.73 0.02
C THR A 50 2.12 14.49 0.65
N VAL A 51 1.57 15.44 -0.12
CA VAL A 51 0.45 16.27 0.32
C VAL A 51 -0.85 15.66 -0.19
N ARG A 52 -1.77 15.35 0.72
CA ARG A 52 -3.14 14.95 0.38
C ARG A 52 -4.13 16.05 0.72
N SER A 53 -5.17 16.14 -0.12
CA SER A 53 -6.21 17.16 -0.03
C SER A 53 -7.56 16.50 0.24
N PHE A 54 -8.23 16.90 1.32
CA PHE A 54 -9.51 16.38 1.75
C PHE A 54 -10.59 17.46 1.57
N SER A 55 -11.46 17.25 0.59
CA SER A 55 -12.56 18.17 0.29
C SER A 55 -13.68 18.04 1.32
N ARG A 56 -14.23 19.17 1.74
CA ARG A 56 -15.48 19.23 2.54
C ARG A 56 -16.74 19.19 1.67
N TYR A 57 -16.62 19.27 0.34
CA TYR A 57 -17.73 19.16 -0.59
C TYR A 57 -17.79 17.73 -1.14
N GLY A 58 -18.55 16.86 -0.48
CA GLY A 58 -18.74 15.47 -0.90
C GLY A 58 -19.65 15.34 -2.11
N ILE A 59 -19.06 15.08 -3.29
CA ILE A 59 -19.77 14.35 -4.34
C ILE A 59 -19.67 12.84 -4.07
N VAL A 60 -18.65 12.40 -3.33
CA VAL A 60 -18.41 10.99 -3.00
C VAL A 60 -17.74 10.92 -1.61
N ARG A 61 -18.55 10.77 -0.55
CA ARG A 61 -18.17 10.68 0.88
C ARG A 61 -17.48 11.93 1.44
N ASP A 62 -18.11 12.56 2.44
CA ASP A 62 -17.47 13.65 3.18
C ASP A 62 -16.36 13.05 4.06
N ASN A 63 -15.10 13.25 3.65
CA ASN A 63 -13.94 12.87 4.46
C ASN A 63 -13.83 13.72 5.74
N VAL A 64 -14.49 14.88 5.76
CA VAL A 64 -14.62 15.77 6.90
C VAL A 64 -16.03 15.65 7.47
N ASP A 65 -16.20 14.90 8.55
CA ASP A 65 -17.47 14.81 9.29
C ASP A 65 -17.38 15.61 10.60
N GLY A 66 -17.84 16.86 10.56
CA GLY A 66 -17.81 17.77 11.71
C GLY A 66 -16.38 18.04 12.20
N ARG A 67 -15.99 17.39 13.31
CA ARG A 67 -14.65 17.47 13.91
C ARG A 67 -13.74 16.31 13.49
N LEU A 68 -14.29 15.26 12.89
CA LEU A 68 -13.55 14.09 12.43
C LEU A 68 -13.07 14.31 11.00
N LEU A 69 -11.80 14.04 10.75
CA LEU A 69 -11.22 13.93 9.42
C LEU A 69 -10.79 12.48 9.21
N LEU A 70 -11.40 11.78 8.25
CA LEU A 70 -11.03 10.42 7.86
C LEU A 70 -10.15 10.47 6.62
N PHE A 71 -9.09 9.67 6.64
CA PHE A 71 -8.19 9.56 5.51
C PHE A 71 -8.64 8.49 4.52
N ASP A 72 -8.35 8.74 3.25
CA ASP A 72 -8.49 7.77 2.17
C ASP A 72 -7.40 6.69 2.27
N GLU A 73 -6.19 7.09 2.64
CA GLU A 73 -5.04 6.23 2.88
C GLU A 73 -4.51 6.31 4.31
N ASP A 74 -3.77 5.30 4.71
CA ASP A 74 -3.16 5.21 6.03
C ASP A 74 -1.94 6.14 6.13
N LEU A 75 -1.78 6.80 7.28
CA LEU A 75 -0.68 7.70 7.57
C LEU A 75 0.28 7.02 8.55
N ALA A 76 1.54 6.84 8.15
CA ALA A 76 2.53 6.04 8.87
C ALA A 76 3.04 6.71 10.16
N SER A 77 3.00 8.03 10.22
CA SER A 77 3.48 8.84 11.34
C SER A 77 2.69 10.14 11.46
N GLU A 78 2.97 10.97 12.46
CA GLU A 78 2.26 12.24 12.60
C GLU A 78 2.44 13.13 11.37
N ALA A 79 1.42 13.91 11.02
CA ALA A 79 1.47 14.80 9.88
C ALA A 79 2.52 15.89 10.12
N LEU A 80 3.33 16.14 9.09
CA LEU A 80 4.36 17.17 9.10
C LEU A 80 3.73 18.57 9.06
N VAL A 81 2.68 18.73 8.25
CA VAL A 81 1.95 20.00 8.09
C VAL A 81 0.48 19.72 7.90
N ILE A 82 -0.35 20.44 8.65
CA ILE A 82 -1.81 20.49 8.47
C ILE A 82 -2.17 21.93 8.15
N SER A 83 -3.07 22.14 7.19
CA SER A 83 -3.62 23.48 6.88
C SER A 83 -4.09 24.19 8.15
N ASP A 84 -3.72 25.46 8.32
CA ASP A 84 -4.03 26.30 9.49
C ASP A 84 -3.56 25.78 10.87
N SER A 85 -2.78 24.69 10.91
CA SER A 85 -2.17 24.12 12.13
C SER A 85 -3.14 23.95 13.32
N PRO A 86 -4.29 23.26 13.14
CA PRO A 86 -5.21 22.95 14.23
C PRO A 86 -4.59 21.99 15.26
N THR A 87 -5.17 21.96 16.46
CA THR A 87 -4.82 20.93 17.45
C THR A 87 -5.68 19.69 17.22
N VAL A 88 -5.04 18.56 16.96
CA VAL A 88 -5.70 17.30 16.59
C VAL A 88 -5.21 16.14 17.44
N ILE A 89 -6.06 15.12 17.59
CA ILE A 89 -5.70 13.80 18.11
C ILE A 89 -5.72 12.83 16.94
N TYR A 90 -4.67 12.04 16.78
CA TYR A 90 -4.59 11.02 15.73
C TYR A 90 -5.39 9.77 16.12
N LEU A 91 -5.97 9.10 15.12
CA LEU A 91 -6.74 7.87 15.32
C LEU A 91 -6.09 6.72 14.55
N PRO A 92 -5.69 5.62 15.21
CA PRO A 92 -5.75 5.39 16.67
C PRO A 92 -4.71 6.21 17.44
N GLU A 93 -4.99 6.56 18.70
CA GLU A 93 -4.16 7.53 19.47
C GLU A 93 -2.78 7.01 19.85
N ASN A 94 -2.63 5.69 20.03
CA ASN A 94 -1.40 5.08 20.53
C ASN A 94 -0.85 3.99 19.59
N ASN A 95 -1.31 3.95 18.34
CA ASN A 95 -0.86 2.95 17.41
C ASN A 95 -0.88 3.49 15.98
N THR A 96 0.10 3.06 15.19
CA THR A 96 0.18 3.35 13.76
C THR A 96 -0.28 2.13 12.96
N PRO A 97 -0.77 2.32 11.73
CA PRO A 97 -0.96 3.60 11.05
C PRO A 97 -2.23 4.35 11.49
N TYR A 98 -2.20 5.67 11.29
CA TYR A 98 -3.34 6.53 11.54
C TYR A 98 -4.30 6.52 10.34
N TYR A 99 -5.59 6.28 10.61
CA TYR A 99 -6.65 6.31 9.59
C TYR A 99 -7.47 7.61 9.62
N GLY A 100 -7.22 8.49 10.59
CA GLY A 100 -7.89 9.77 10.69
C GLY A 100 -7.39 10.63 11.84
N MET A 101 -8.03 11.78 12.01
CA MET A 101 -7.75 12.77 13.04
C MET A 101 -9.05 13.31 13.63
N TYR A 102 -9.03 13.60 14.92
CA TYR A 102 -10.10 14.30 15.61
C TYR A 102 -9.65 15.71 16.01
N LEU A 103 -10.42 16.72 15.63
CA LEU A 103 -10.14 18.11 15.95
C LEU A 103 -10.47 18.43 17.42
N VAL A 104 -9.48 18.86 18.19
CA VAL A 104 -9.64 19.30 19.59
C VAL A 104 -9.85 20.81 19.63
N GLU A 105 -8.97 21.58 18.98
CA GLU A 105 -9.05 23.04 18.93
C GLU A 105 -8.80 23.57 17.51
N GLY A 106 -9.51 24.64 17.17
CA GLY A 106 -9.46 25.27 15.85
C GLY A 106 -10.66 24.90 14.97
N SER A 107 -10.46 24.98 13.66
CA SER A 107 -11.44 24.60 12.64
C SER A 107 -10.72 24.00 11.44
N TRP A 108 -11.33 23.02 10.78
CA TRP A 108 -10.84 22.55 9.50
C TRP A 108 -10.89 23.66 8.45
N THR A 109 -9.79 23.84 7.71
CA THR A 109 -9.69 24.80 6.62
C THR A 109 -10.77 24.56 5.56
N TYR A 110 -11.41 25.64 5.11
CA TYR A 110 -12.42 25.61 4.05
C TYR A 110 -11.83 26.13 2.74
N PRO A 111 -12.12 25.52 1.57
CA PRO A 111 -13.01 24.37 1.35
C PRO A 111 -12.33 22.99 1.50
N THR A 112 -11.01 22.97 1.62
CA THR A 112 -10.19 21.76 1.56
C THR A 112 -9.15 21.80 2.67
N VAL A 113 -9.00 20.69 3.39
CA VAL A 113 -7.91 20.50 4.35
C VAL A 113 -6.77 19.79 3.62
N THR A 114 -5.58 20.37 3.65
CA THR A 114 -4.37 19.68 3.18
C THR A 114 -3.59 19.12 4.36
N VAL A 115 -3.12 17.90 4.21
CA VAL A 115 -2.28 17.19 5.18
C VAL A 115 -1.05 16.69 4.44
N SER A 116 0.12 17.15 4.89
CA SER A 116 1.41 16.68 4.42
C SER A 116 1.97 15.67 5.41
N GLY A 117 2.39 14.52 4.92
CA GLY A 117 2.96 13.47 5.76
C GLY A 117 3.33 12.24 4.94
N TYR A 118 3.62 11.17 5.66
CA TYR A 118 4.07 9.91 5.08
C TYR A 118 2.89 8.95 4.93
N TRP A 119 2.41 8.80 3.71
CA TRP A 119 1.21 8.02 3.39
C TRP A 119 1.59 6.58 3.05
N ALA A 120 1.60 5.73 4.07
CA ALA A 120 1.68 4.28 3.98
C ALA A 120 1.32 3.66 5.34
N TYR A 121 1.35 2.34 5.42
CA TYR A 121 1.22 1.60 6.67
C TYR A 121 2.37 1.90 7.66
N SER A 122 3.60 2.01 7.16
CA SER A 122 4.81 2.12 7.97
C SER A 122 5.97 2.69 7.15
N GLU A 123 7.04 3.15 7.80
CA GLU A 123 8.29 3.52 7.13
C GLU A 123 8.96 2.30 6.49
N THR A 124 9.09 1.23 7.29
CA THR A 124 9.64 -0.05 6.84
C THR A 124 8.52 -1.07 6.73
N PRO A 125 8.39 -1.78 5.60
CA PRO A 125 7.33 -2.77 5.45
C PRO A 125 7.52 -3.89 6.50
N PRO A 126 6.43 -4.41 7.11
CA PRO A 126 6.53 -5.52 8.06
C PRO A 126 7.19 -6.75 7.43
N ASP A 127 7.94 -7.51 8.22
CA ASP A 127 8.69 -8.67 7.71
C ASP A 127 7.77 -9.73 7.07
N ASP A 128 6.56 -9.90 7.58
CA ASP A 128 5.51 -10.74 6.99
C ASP A 128 5.19 -10.33 5.54
N ILE A 129 5.08 -9.03 5.29
CA ILE A 129 4.79 -8.47 3.96
C ILE A 129 6.00 -8.64 3.04
N LYS A 130 7.21 -8.45 3.55
CA LYS A 130 8.45 -8.70 2.79
C LYS A 130 8.53 -10.15 2.32
N VAL A 131 8.31 -11.11 3.23
CA VAL A 131 8.32 -12.54 2.92
C VAL A 131 7.18 -12.90 1.95
N GLY A 132 6.00 -12.31 2.12
CA GLY A 132 4.88 -12.46 1.19
C GLY A 132 5.22 -11.95 -0.21
N CYS A 133 5.88 -10.79 -0.30
CA CYS A 133 6.33 -10.19 -1.56
C CYS A 133 7.41 -11.04 -2.25
N LEU A 134 8.40 -11.54 -1.50
CA LEU A 134 9.43 -12.45 -2.01
C LEU A 134 8.80 -13.70 -2.63
N LYS A 135 7.94 -14.38 -1.88
CA LYS A 135 7.26 -15.60 -2.35
C LYS A 135 6.37 -15.36 -3.56
N LEU A 136 5.67 -14.22 -3.60
CA LEU A 136 4.83 -13.87 -4.72
C LEU A 136 5.64 -13.56 -5.97
N ALA A 137 6.74 -12.81 -5.82
CA ALA A 137 7.63 -12.49 -6.91
C ALA A 137 8.30 -13.75 -7.49
N ASP A 138 8.81 -14.63 -6.63
CA ASP A 138 9.39 -15.91 -7.01
C ASP A 138 8.37 -16.77 -7.80
N TRP A 139 7.16 -16.93 -7.27
CA TRP A 139 6.08 -17.66 -7.94
C TRP A 139 5.68 -17.06 -9.29
N MET A 140 5.58 -15.73 -9.39
CA MET A 140 5.30 -15.04 -10.66
C MET A 140 6.41 -15.27 -11.70
N PHE A 141 7.67 -15.37 -11.25
CA PHE A 141 8.79 -15.71 -12.12
C PHE A 141 8.74 -17.17 -12.59
N GLU A 142 8.41 -18.11 -11.70
CA GLU A 142 8.25 -19.54 -12.04
C GLU A 142 7.13 -19.77 -13.07
N GLN A 143 6.01 -19.03 -12.97
CA GLN A 143 4.91 -19.15 -13.94
C GLN A 143 5.33 -18.81 -15.36
N LYS A 144 6.27 -17.87 -15.54
CA LYS A 144 6.81 -17.54 -16.86
C LYS A 144 7.64 -18.68 -17.45
N ASN A 145 8.32 -19.46 -16.60
CA ASN A 145 9.12 -20.61 -17.04
C ASN A 145 8.28 -21.88 -17.25
N THR A 146 7.05 -21.91 -16.72
CA THR A 146 6.13 -23.04 -16.84
C THR A 146 5.35 -22.95 -18.15
N ASN A 147 5.68 -23.81 -19.13
CA ASN A 147 4.93 -23.95 -20.39
C ASN A 147 3.59 -24.71 -20.23
N GLU A 148 3.19 -25.08 -19.01
CA GLU A 148 1.93 -25.76 -18.73
C GLU A 148 0.79 -24.79 -18.44
N GLY A 149 0.14 -24.30 -19.51
CA GLY A 149 -1.33 -24.33 -19.60
C GLY A 149 -2.20 -23.57 -18.59
N VAL A 150 -1.68 -22.69 -17.74
CA VAL A 150 -2.49 -21.71 -16.99
C VAL A 150 -2.02 -20.32 -17.38
N GLY A 151 -2.46 -19.88 -18.56
CA GLY A 151 -2.08 -18.60 -19.13
C GLY A 151 -2.40 -17.45 -18.17
N VAL A 152 -1.37 -16.69 -17.83
CA VAL A 152 -1.52 -15.34 -17.29
C VAL A 152 -2.29 -14.54 -18.34
N MET A 153 -3.60 -14.34 -18.12
CA MET A 153 -4.38 -13.43 -18.95
C MET A 153 -4.03 -11.99 -18.55
N ILE A 154 -3.04 -11.42 -19.24
CA ILE A 154 -2.86 -9.97 -19.26
C ILE A 154 -3.95 -9.41 -20.19
N THR A 155 -5.06 -8.94 -19.62
CA THR A 155 -6.09 -8.23 -20.39
C THR A 155 -5.52 -6.92 -20.96
N PRO A 156 -5.89 -6.49 -22.18
CA PRO A 156 -5.34 -5.31 -22.86
C PRO A 156 -5.58 -3.96 -22.16
N GLU A 157 -6.21 -3.94 -20.99
CA GLU A 157 -6.76 -2.76 -20.32
C GLU A 157 -6.00 -2.38 -19.03
N GLY A 158 -4.80 -2.93 -18.81
CA GLY A 158 -3.95 -2.57 -17.65
C GLY A 158 -4.49 -3.04 -16.29
N GLN A 159 -5.57 -3.82 -16.29
CA GLN A 159 -6.05 -4.54 -15.11
C GLN A 159 -5.32 -5.87 -15.00
N VAL A 160 -4.56 -6.02 -13.92
CA VAL A 160 -4.01 -7.30 -13.48
C VAL A 160 -5.17 -8.11 -12.89
N LEU A 161 -5.79 -8.97 -13.71
CA LEU A 161 -6.64 -10.03 -13.18
C LEU A 161 -5.72 -10.99 -12.41
N LEU A 162 -5.80 -10.96 -11.09
CA LEU A 162 -5.10 -11.93 -10.25
C LEU A 162 -5.51 -13.34 -10.71
N PRO A 163 -4.59 -14.20 -11.17
CA PRO A 163 -4.92 -15.58 -11.47
C PRO A 163 -5.57 -16.21 -10.24
N SER A 164 -6.66 -16.93 -10.43
CA SER A 164 -7.40 -17.63 -9.37
C SER A 164 -6.53 -18.75 -8.78
N GLY A 165 -5.60 -18.39 -7.90
CA GLY A 165 -4.63 -19.30 -7.34
C GLY A 165 -3.47 -18.61 -6.62
N LEU A 166 -3.71 -17.49 -5.92
CA LEU A 166 -2.73 -17.03 -4.93
C LEU A 166 -2.51 -18.20 -3.96
N PRO A 167 -1.26 -18.63 -3.71
CA PRO A 167 -0.99 -19.68 -2.74
C PRO A 167 -1.64 -19.35 -1.40
N ASP A 168 -2.41 -20.30 -0.83
CA ASP A 168 -3.19 -20.10 0.42
C ASP A 168 -2.34 -19.56 1.59
N PHE A 169 -1.05 -19.88 1.58
CA PHE A 169 -0.09 -19.37 2.55
C PHE A 169 0.10 -17.85 2.45
N ILE A 170 0.20 -17.30 1.24
CA ILE A 170 0.32 -15.85 1.01
C ILE A 170 -0.96 -15.15 1.45
N VAL A 171 -2.12 -15.73 1.13
CA VAL A 171 -3.42 -15.23 1.60
C VAL A 171 -3.49 -15.21 3.13
N THR A 172 -3.01 -16.26 3.79
CA THR A 172 -2.98 -16.34 5.26
C THR A 172 -2.12 -15.24 5.88
N ILE A 173 -0.98 -14.92 5.28
CA ILE A 173 -0.09 -13.83 5.72
C ILE A 173 -0.72 -12.45 5.49
N LEU A 174 -1.38 -12.25 4.35
CA LEU A 174 -1.91 -10.93 3.96
C LEU A 174 -3.27 -10.60 4.60
N ASN A 175 -4.07 -11.62 4.95
CA ASN A 175 -5.42 -11.45 5.50
C ASN A 175 -5.51 -10.49 6.70
N PRO A 176 -4.62 -10.54 7.71
CA PRO A 176 -4.65 -9.63 8.85
C PRO A 176 -4.44 -8.16 8.47
N TYR A 177 -3.70 -7.91 7.39
CA TYR A 177 -3.35 -6.56 6.95
C TYR A 177 -4.42 -5.94 6.04
N ARG A 178 -5.43 -6.72 5.63
CA ARG A 178 -6.48 -6.25 4.72
C ARG A 178 -7.35 -5.18 5.38
N LYS A 179 -7.50 -4.03 4.72
CA LYS A 179 -8.43 -2.98 5.15
C LYS A 179 -9.86 -3.48 4.96
N ALA A 180 -10.61 -3.58 6.06
CA ALA A 180 -12.03 -3.91 6.00
C ALA A 180 -12.77 -2.77 5.27
N ARG A 181 -13.10 -2.99 3.99
CA ARG A 181 -14.00 -2.10 3.26
C ARG A 181 -15.40 -2.33 3.81
N VAL A 182 -15.85 -1.47 4.72
CA VAL A 182 -17.27 -1.38 5.06
C VAL A 182 -17.96 -0.78 3.83
N ALA A 183 -18.71 -1.64 3.14
CA ALA A 183 -19.49 -1.28 1.96
C ALA A 183 -20.62 -0.31 2.35
#